data_AF-A0A7G8IRD8-F1
#
_entry.id   AF-A0A7G8IRD8-F1
#
_cell.length_a   1.000
_cell.length_b   1.000
_cell.length_c   1.000
_cell.angle_alpha   90.00
_cell.angle_beta   90.00
_cell.angle_gamma   90.00
#
_symmetry.space_group_name_H-M   'P 1'
#
loop_
_entity.id
_entity.type
_entity.pdbx_description
1 polymer ?
#
loop_
_entity_poly.entity_id
_entity_poly.type
_entity_poly.pdbx_seq_one_letter_code
_entity_poly.pdbx_strand_id
1 'polypeptide(L)'
;MYVFDTTLEPETSLVANQAYQRLVFRLPEDVMTAVKRDQRRMLKRLSTGKAAPPWHGDGRVCFIYSASTSSSTPVFVDRRDSPLGDQGLQRVRPGCKVRLTLRQVWRRQQKPGTKLQVLKAQILHLDAPHQGGLASPHSIQEVSLALPLDLLQDVERLALHEDWSTQAWLRNAIETQVHRTRHQLGLDESMA
;
A
#
# COMPACT_ATOMS: atom_id res chain seq x y z
N MET A 1 3.32 21.22 1.95
CA MET A 1 2.76 19.87 1.76
C MET A 1 2.89 19.11 3.07
N TYR A 2 1.99 18.17 3.34
CA TYR A 2 1.98 17.40 4.59
C TYR A 2 2.03 15.91 4.27
N VAL A 3 2.88 15.16 4.97
CA VAL A 3 3.00 13.71 4.83
C VAL A 3 2.98 13.12 6.23
N PHE A 4 2.08 12.18 6.48
CA PHE A 4 1.94 11.56 7.80
C PHE A 4 1.23 10.21 7.70
N ASP A 5 1.44 9.39 8.73
CA ASP A 5 0.77 8.10 8.87
C ASP A 5 -0.49 8.28 9.71
N THR A 6 -1.58 7.64 9.29
CA THR A 6 -2.88 7.68 9.98
C THR A 6 -3.66 6.41 9.69
N THR A 7 -4.87 6.30 10.24
CA THR A 7 -5.79 5.20 10.01
C THR A 7 -7.06 5.72 9.36
N LEU A 8 -7.57 4.98 8.38
CA LEU A 8 -8.85 5.31 7.74
C LEU A 8 -10.00 5.07 8.73
N GLU A 9 -10.86 6.07 8.89
CA GLU A 9 -12.01 6.04 9.79
C GLU A 9 -13.19 5.24 9.17
N PRO A 10 -14.15 4.74 9.99
CA PRO A 10 -15.31 3.94 9.54
C PRO A 10 -16.15 4.55 8.42
N GLU A 11 -16.20 5.87 8.34
CA GLU A 11 -16.96 6.63 7.34
C GLU A 11 -16.29 6.68 5.95
N THR A 12 -15.10 6.09 5.82
CA THR A 12 -14.38 5.95 4.55
C THR A 12 -15.15 4.99 3.64
N SER A 13 -15.43 5.43 2.41
CA SER A 13 -16.17 4.67 1.40
C SER A 13 -15.40 4.74 0.08
N LEU A 14 -14.82 3.59 -0.30
CA LEU A 14 -14.15 3.36 -1.57
C LEU A 14 -14.90 2.26 -2.31
N VAL A 15 -15.97 2.63 -3.01
CA VAL A 15 -16.91 1.68 -3.64
C VAL A 15 -16.76 1.76 -5.15
N ALA A 16 -16.48 0.61 -5.78
CA ALA A 16 -16.46 0.50 -7.22
C ALA A 16 -17.81 1.00 -7.81
N ASN A 17 -17.75 1.76 -8.90
CA ASN A 17 -18.92 2.33 -9.60
C ASN A 17 -19.72 3.42 -8.87
N GLN A 18 -19.27 3.93 -7.71
CA GLN A 18 -19.83 5.18 -7.17
C GLN A 18 -19.18 6.41 -7.82
N ALA A 19 -20.02 7.40 -8.15
CA ALA A 19 -19.57 8.66 -8.75
C ALA A 19 -18.65 9.47 -7.82
N TYR A 20 -18.83 9.32 -6.50
CA TYR A 20 -18.05 10.00 -5.48
C TYR A 20 -17.49 8.99 -4.49
N GLN A 21 -16.24 9.20 -4.14
CA GLN A 21 -15.49 8.40 -3.18
C GLN A 21 -15.17 9.27 -1.97
N ARG A 22 -15.07 8.65 -0.80
CA ARG A 22 -14.87 9.36 0.47
C ARG A 22 -13.71 8.75 1.25
N LEU A 23 -12.73 9.58 1.60
CA LEU A 23 -11.69 9.26 2.57
C LEU A 23 -11.93 10.04 3.86
N VAL A 24 -12.02 9.33 4.98
CA VAL A 24 -12.14 9.94 6.30
C VAL A 24 -10.96 9.53 7.16
N PHE A 25 -10.27 10.50 7.75
CA PHE A 25 -9.08 10.28 8.57
C PHE A 25 -8.91 11.40 9.58
N ARG A 26 -8.10 11.15 10.60
CA ARG A 26 -7.70 12.16 11.59
C ARG A 26 -6.32 12.72 11.28
N LEU A 27 -6.19 14.02 11.46
CA LEU A 27 -4.91 14.72 11.39
C LEU A 27 -4.16 14.59 12.73
N PRO A 28 -2.86 14.28 12.70
CA PRO A 28 -1.98 14.47 13.83
C PRO A 28 -1.90 15.94 14.28
N GLU A 29 -1.69 16.21 15.57
CA GLU A 29 -1.69 17.56 16.16
C GLU A 29 -0.61 18.49 15.58
N ASP A 30 0.57 17.93 15.26
CA ASP A 30 1.66 18.64 14.60
C ASP A 30 1.24 19.12 13.20
N VAL A 31 0.58 18.25 12.42
CA VAL A 31 0.02 18.56 11.11
C VAL A 31 -1.10 19.60 11.24
N MET A 32 -2.00 19.47 12.22
CA MET A 32 -3.06 20.45 12.47
C MET A 32 -2.47 21.83 12.77
N THR A 33 -1.41 21.90 13.56
CA THR A 33 -0.72 23.15 13.89
C THR A 33 -0.08 23.78 12.65
N ALA A 34 0.56 22.96 11.80
CA ALA A 34 1.14 23.41 10.53
C ALA A 34 0.07 23.94 9.57
N VAL A 35 -1.04 23.20 9.39
CA VAL A 35 -2.16 23.62 8.53
C VAL A 35 -2.83 24.90 9.04
N LYS A 36 -3.00 25.08 10.36
CA LYS A 36 -3.51 26.35 10.94
C LYS A 36 -2.57 27.52 10.62
N ARG A 37 -1.25 27.29 10.67
CA ARG A 37 -0.24 28.32 10.35
C ARG A 37 -0.29 28.70 8.88
N ASP A 38 -0.36 27.71 8.00
CA ASP A 38 -0.40 27.92 6.55
C ASP A 38 -1.74 28.52 6.12
N GLN A 39 -2.86 28.10 6.72
CA GLN A 39 -4.16 28.73 6.54
C GLN A 39 -4.09 30.22 6.83
N ARG A 40 -3.54 30.61 7.98
CA ARG A 40 -3.38 32.03 8.34
C ARG A 40 -2.55 32.75 7.28
N ARG A 41 -1.41 32.18 6.85
CA ARG A 41 -0.55 32.77 5.82
C ARG A 41 -1.26 32.95 4.48
N MET A 42 -2.01 31.96 4.04
CA MET A 42 -2.80 32.04 2.81
C MET A 42 -3.86 33.14 2.94
N LEU A 43 -4.63 33.15 4.03
CA LEU A 43 -5.75 34.07 4.23
C LEU A 43 -5.36 35.49 4.67
N LYS A 44 -4.08 35.76 4.98
CA LYS A 44 -3.59 37.08 5.43
C LYS A 44 -4.05 38.26 4.55
N ARG A 45 -4.29 38.02 3.26
CA ARG A 45 -4.69 39.06 2.29
C ARG A 45 -6.19 39.40 2.32
N LEU A 46 -7.03 38.61 2.99
CA LEU A 46 -8.49 38.67 2.82
C LEU A 46 -9.24 39.35 3.97
N SER A 47 -8.54 39.95 4.94
CA SER A 47 -9.08 40.75 6.07
C SER A 47 -10.31 40.15 6.78
N THR A 48 -10.52 38.86 6.65
CA THR A 48 -11.73 38.18 7.10
C THR A 48 -11.44 37.51 8.44
N GLY A 49 -12.40 37.61 9.37
CA GLY A 49 -12.33 37.02 10.69
C GLY A 49 -11.98 35.52 10.66
N LYS A 50 -11.70 34.93 11.84
CA LYS A 50 -11.21 33.54 12.00
C LYS A 50 -11.90 32.58 11.02
N ALA A 51 -11.20 32.22 9.95
CA ALA A 51 -11.69 31.24 9.00
C ALA A 51 -11.79 29.88 9.69
N ALA A 52 -12.89 29.17 9.44
CA ALA A 52 -13.07 27.83 9.96
C ALA A 52 -11.90 26.93 9.53
N PRO A 53 -11.43 26.03 10.40
CA PRO A 53 -10.41 25.06 10.03
C PRO A 53 -10.90 24.17 8.87
N PRO A 54 -9.99 23.63 8.05
CA PRO A 54 -10.34 22.75 6.93
C PRO A 54 -10.72 21.31 7.36
N TRP A 55 -11.09 21.10 8.63
CA TRP A 55 -11.51 19.83 9.22
C TRP A 55 -12.68 20.04 10.19
N HIS A 56 -13.34 18.94 10.55
CA HIS A 56 -14.41 18.89 11.52
C HIS A 56 -13.87 18.56 12.91
N GLY A 57 -14.49 19.14 13.96
CA GLY A 57 -14.29 18.78 15.36
C GLY A 57 -12.83 18.48 15.75
N ASP A 58 -12.59 17.23 16.14
CA ASP A 58 -11.37 16.60 16.65
C ASP A 58 -10.24 16.42 15.62
N GLY A 59 -10.18 17.24 14.57
CA GLY A 59 -9.18 17.07 13.50
C GLY A 59 -9.59 16.07 12.42
N ARG A 60 -10.85 15.63 12.41
CA ARG A 60 -11.40 14.73 11.39
C ARG A 60 -11.57 15.43 10.05
N VAL A 61 -10.92 14.90 9.02
CA VAL A 61 -11.03 15.38 7.65
C VAL A 61 -11.91 14.41 6.86
N CYS A 62 -12.91 14.96 6.18
CA CYS A 62 -13.70 14.24 5.18
C CYS A 62 -13.33 14.75 3.80
N PHE A 63 -12.56 13.96 3.05
CA PHE A 63 -12.15 14.28 1.70
C PHE A 63 -13.03 13.51 0.70
N ILE A 64 -13.79 14.25 -0.10
CA ILE A 64 -14.65 13.70 -1.15
C ILE A 64 -14.02 14.04 -2.49
N TYR A 65 -13.86 13.04 -3.34
CA TYR A 65 -13.40 13.19 -4.71
C TYR A 65 -14.28 12.38 -5.66
N SER A 66 -14.31 12.78 -6.93
CA SER A 66 -14.99 12.00 -7.95
C SER A 66 -13.97 11.20 -8.73
N ALA A 67 -14.21 9.90 -8.89
CA ALA A 67 -13.38 9.03 -9.72
C ALA A 67 -13.49 9.38 -11.21
N SER A 68 -14.56 10.08 -11.64
CA SER A 68 -14.73 10.51 -13.04
C SER A 68 -13.95 11.78 -13.39
N THR A 69 -13.58 12.59 -12.39
CA THR A 69 -12.83 13.84 -12.60
C THR A 69 -11.40 13.72 -12.05
N SER A 70 -10.44 13.55 -12.96
CA SER A 70 -9.02 13.33 -12.64
C SER A 70 -8.38 14.41 -11.77
N SER A 71 -8.90 15.65 -11.76
CA SER A 71 -8.30 16.79 -11.06
C SER A 71 -8.23 16.66 -9.52
N SER A 72 -9.00 15.72 -8.95
CA SER A 72 -9.09 15.53 -7.49
C SER A 72 -8.92 14.09 -7.02
N THR A 73 -8.69 13.15 -7.95
CA THR A 73 -8.52 11.74 -7.60
C THR A 73 -7.13 11.53 -7.00
N PRO A 74 -7.03 11.02 -5.77
CA PRO A 74 -5.74 10.72 -5.16
C PRO A 74 -5.12 9.48 -5.81
N VAL A 75 -3.80 9.46 -5.89
CA VAL A 75 -3.06 8.28 -6.35
C VAL A 75 -2.99 7.27 -5.21
N PHE A 76 -3.57 6.09 -5.41
CA PHE A 76 -3.46 4.99 -4.47
C PHE A 76 -2.25 4.13 -4.81
N VAL A 77 -1.40 3.89 -3.83
CA VAL A 77 -0.21 3.06 -3.98
C VAL A 77 -0.13 2.03 -2.86
N ASP A 78 0.59 0.95 -3.13
CA ASP A 78 0.90 -0.10 -2.17
C ASP A 78 2.06 0.31 -1.24
N ARG A 79 2.47 -0.58 -0.35
CA ARG A 79 3.58 -0.36 0.58
C ARG A 79 4.90 -0.04 -0.13
N ARG A 80 5.11 -0.52 -1.36
CA ARG A 80 6.32 -0.37 -2.17
C ARG A 80 6.24 0.79 -3.16
N ASP A 81 5.25 1.66 -3.01
CA ASP A 81 4.99 2.80 -3.89
C ASP A 81 4.61 2.43 -5.32
N SER A 82 4.08 1.22 -5.52
CA SER A 82 3.52 0.78 -6.80
C SER A 82 2.03 1.14 -6.87
N PRO A 83 1.54 1.66 -8.00
CA PRO A 83 0.14 2.07 -8.13
C PRO A 83 -0.81 0.88 -7.94
N LEU A 84 -1.88 1.10 -7.18
CA LEU A 84 -2.95 0.12 -7.01
C LEU A 84 -3.94 0.23 -8.17
N GLY A 85 -4.18 -0.90 -8.85
CA GLY A 85 -5.31 -1.03 -9.77
C GLY A 85 -6.65 -1.22 -9.03
N ASP A 86 -7.73 -1.35 -9.78
CA ASP A 86 -9.10 -1.42 -9.23
C ASP A 86 -9.29 -2.55 -8.19
N GLN A 87 -8.73 -3.74 -8.47
CA GLN A 87 -8.75 -4.86 -7.53
C GLN A 87 -7.98 -4.56 -6.24
N GLY A 88 -6.88 -3.80 -6.34
CA GLY A 88 -6.11 -3.34 -5.19
C GLY A 88 -6.89 -2.33 -4.35
N LEU A 89 -7.63 -1.44 -5.01
CA LEU A 89 -8.46 -0.44 -4.34
C LEU A 89 -9.62 -1.07 -3.56
N GLN A 90 -10.23 -2.15 -4.07
CA GLN A 90 -11.27 -2.90 -3.34
C GLN A 90 -10.78 -3.53 -2.02
N ARG A 91 -9.47 -3.69 -1.86
CA ARG A 91 -8.86 -4.20 -0.61
C ARG A 91 -8.68 -3.10 0.43
N VAL A 92 -8.86 -1.83 0.08
CA VAL A 92 -8.76 -0.71 1.03
C VAL A 92 -10.06 -0.59 1.82
N ARG A 93 -9.97 -0.78 3.13
CA ARG A 93 -11.11 -0.77 4.04
C ARG A 93 -10.91 0.26 5.16
N PRO A 94 -12.00 0.66 5.86
CA PRO A 94 -11.85 1.33 7.13
C PRO A 94 -10.95 0.54 8.09
N GLY A 95 -10.15 1.24 8.89
CA GLY A 95 -9.14 0.64 9.77
C GLY A 95 -7.78 0.39 9.10
N CYS A 96 -7.64 0.55 7.78
CA CYS A 96 -6.34 0.45 7.14
C CYS A 96 -5.40 1.58 7.59
N LYS A 97 -4.17 1.21 7.97
CA LYS A 97 -3.08 2.17 8.15
C LYS A 97 -2.59 2.67 6.79
N VAL A 98 -2.51 3.98 6.67
CA VAL A 98 -2.16 4.65 5.43
C VAL A 98 -1.17 5.78 5.69
N ARG A 99 -0.27 6.00 4.74
CA ARG A 99 0.52 7.22 4.65
C ARG A 99 -0.15 8.16 3.67
N LEU A 100 -0.58 9.32 4.15
CA LEU A 100 -1.29 10.31 3.35
C LEU A 100 -0.36 11.46 2.99
N THR A 101 -0.44 11.88 1.73
CA THR A 101 0.22 13.09 1.23
C THR A 101 -0.85 14.11 0.89
N LEU A 102 -0.86 15.23 1.61
CA LEU A 102 -1.86 16.28 1.49
C LEU A 102 -1.26 17.61 1.02
N ARG A 103 -2.09 18.41 0.34
CA ARG A 103 -1.84 19.84 0.11
C ARG A 103 -3.01 20.68 0.61
N GLN A 104 -2.71 21.85 1.15
CA GLN A 104 -3.72 22.86 1.44
C GLN A 104 -3.92 23.75 0.22
N VAL A 105 -5.18 23.93 -0.18
CA VAL A 105 -5.55 24.75 -1.34
C VAL A 105 -6.66 25.73 -0.98
N TRP A 106 -6.75 26.80 -1.76
CA TRP A 106 -7.82 27.77 -1.66
C TRP A 106 -9.18 27.16 -1.98
N ARG A 107 -10.20 27.50 -1.17
CA ARG A 107 -11.60 27.16 -1.46
C ARG A 107 -12.16 28.21 -2.42
N ARG A 108 -12.59 27.81 -3.62
CA ARG A 108 -13.19 28.69 -4.65
C ARG A 108 -14.67 29.03 -4.40
N GLN A 109 -15.18 28.84 -3.18
CA GLN A 109 -16.60 29.08 -2.86
C GLN A 109 -16.81 30.51 -2.33
N GLN A 110 -18.08 30.92 -2.15
CA GLN A 110 -18.48 32.27 -1.71
C GLN A 110 -17.86 32.73 -0.38
N LYS A 111 -17.37 31.82 0.47
CA LYS A 111 -16.67 32.17 1.71
C LYS A 111 -15.17 31.92 1.57
N PRO A 112 -14.31 32.89 1.92
CA PRO A 112 -12.87 32.71 1.89
C PRO A 112 -12.47 31.61 2.87
N GLY A 113 -11.64 30.68 2.40
CA GLY A 113 -11.23 29.54 3.19
C GLY A 113 -10.23 28.67 2.46
N THR A 114 -9.79 27.63 3.15
CA THR A 114 -8.90 26.62 2.58
C THR A 114 -9.55 25.25 2.71
N LYS A 115 -9.09 24.30 1.91
CA LYS A 115 -9.42 22.88 2.03
C LYS A 115 -8.15 22.06 1.94
N LEU A 116 -8.18 20.86 2.52
CA LEU A 116 -7.13 19.87 2.35
C LEU A 116 -7.48 18.97 1.17
N GLN A 117 -6.53 18.79 0.26
CA GLN A 117 -6.64 17.87 -0.86
C GLN A 117 -5.67 16.72 -0.66
N VAL A 118 -6.18 15.50 -0.74
CA VAL A 118 -5.37 14.28 -0.75
C VAL A 118 -4.76 14.13 -2.15
N LEU A 119 -3.44 13.99 -2.21
CA LEU A 119 -2.70 13.77 -3.46
C LEU A 119 -2.36 12.30 -3.64
N LYS A 120 -1.94 11.64 -2.56
CA LYS A 120 -1.50 10.26 -2.56
C LYS A 120 -1.92 9.58 -1.27
N ALA A 121 -2.34 8.33 -1.37
CA ALA A 121 -2.65 7.44 -0.26
C ALA A 121 -1.88 6.13 -0.44
N GLN A 122 -0.89 5.93 0.42
CA GLN A 122 -0.07 4.72 0.44
C GLN A 122 -0.60 3.75 1.49
N ILE A 123 -0.98 2.54 1.07
CA ILE A 123 -1.57 1.55 1.97
C ILE A 123 -0.48 0.68 2.58
N LEU A 124 -0.23 0.84 3.87
CA LEU A 124 0.96 0.29 4.54
C LEU A 124 0.92 -1.24 4.73
N HIS A 125 -0.27 -1.85 4.60
CA HIS A 125 -0.49 -3.28 4.77
C HIS A 125 -0.78 -4.04 3.48
N LEU A 126 -0.81 -3.36 2.33
CA LEU A 126 -1.07 -4.00 1.04
C LEU A 126 0.20 -3.95 0.20
N ASP A 127 0.53 -5.08 -0.40
CA ASP A 127 1.42 -5.16 -1.57
C ASP A 127 0.51 -5.31 -2.82
N ALA A 128 0.83 -4.60 -3.90
CA ALA A 128 0.12 -4.67 -5.16
C ALA A 128 0.27 -6.08 -5.76
N PRO A 129 -0.78 -6.66 -6.35
CA PRO A 129 -0.63 -7.89 -7.12
C PRO A 129 0.33 -7.63 -8.28
N HIS A 130 1.32 -8.49 -8.46
CA HIS A 130 2.30 -8.40 -9.55
C HIS A 130 1.54 -8.45 -10.88
N GLN A 131 1.49 -7.32 -11.60
CA GLN A 131 0.98 -7.28 -12.98
C GLN A 131 2.06 -7.85 -13.90
N GLY A 132 2.08 -9.17 -14.08
CA GLY A 132 2.67 -9.85 -15.25
C GLY A 132 4.16 -9.61 -15.59
N GLY A 133 4.92 -8.89 -14.78
CA GLY A 133 6.37 -8.72 -14.93
C GLY A 133 7.12 -9.64 -13.97
N LEU A 134 8.33 -10.07 -14.37
CA LEU A 134 9.24 -10.89 -13.56
C LEU A 134 9.26 -10.37 -12.12
N ALA A 135 8.82 -11.22 -11.20
CA ALA A 135 8.66 -10.89 -9.80
C ALA A 135 10.00 -10.39 -9.22
N SER A 136 9.91 -9.45 -8.28
CA SER A 136 11.06 -8.86 -7.61
C SER A 136 11.95 -9.96 -6.98
N PRO A 137 13.28 -9.78 -6.91
CA PRO A 137 14.26 -10.80 -6.48
C PRO A 137 14.13 -11.28 -5.02
N HIS A 138 13.13 -10.82 -4.28
CA HIS A 138 12.84 -11.21 -2.89
C HIS A 138 11.47 -11.86 -2.72
N SER A 139 10.81 -12.17 -3.84
CA SER A 139 9.65 -13.04 -3.86
C SER A 139 10.15 -14.48 -3.81
N ILE A 140 10.14 -15.11 -2.63
CA ILE A 140 10.30 -16.57 -2.54
C ILE A 140 9.05 -17.17 -3.20
N GLN A 141 9.18 -17.51 -4.49
CA GLN A 141 8.22 -18.34 -5.18
C GLN A 141 8.73 -19.78 -5.08
N GLU A 142 7.89 -20.68 -4.57
CA GLU A 142 8.05 -22.11 -4.86
C GLU A 142 7.80 -22.27 -6.37
N VAL A 143 8.86 -22.26 -7.16
CA VAL A 143 8.79 -22.58 -8.59
C VAL A 143 8.92 -24.10 -8.70
N SER A 144 7.83 -24.77 -9.06
CA SER A 144 7.85 -26.19 -9.41
C SER A 144 8.64 -26.39 -10.70
N LEU A 145 9.96 -26.56 -10.57
CA LEU A 145 10.79 -27.04 -11.66
C LEU A 145 10.63 -28.56 -11.72
N ALA A 146 10.05 -29.07 -12.80
CA ALA A 146 10.19 -30.48 -13.16
C ALA A 146 11.62 -30.68 -13.65
N LEU A 147 12.55 -30.93 -12.73
CA LEU A 147 13.94 -31.18 -13.07
C LEU A 147 14.08 -32.63 -13.57
N PRO A 148 14.70 -32.85 -14.75
CA PRO A 148 15.17 -34.17 -15.17
C PRO A 148 16.02 -34.82 -14.08
N LEU A 149 15.95 -36.15 -13.95
CA LEU A 149 16.63 -36.94 -12.90
C LEU A 149 18.13 -36.63 -12.78
N ASP A 150 18.79 -36.33 -13.90
CA ASP A 150 20.23 -36.04 -13.94
C ASP A 150 20.60 -34.75 -13.18
N LEU A 151 19.69 -33.75 -13.14
CA LEU A 151 19.89 -32.50 -12.41
C LEU A 151 19.64 -32.64 -10.90
N LEU A 152 18.90 -33.67 -10.49
CA LEU A 152 18.61 -33.98 -9.09
C LEU A 152 19.89 -34.42 -8.35
N GLN A 153 20.70 -35.27 -9.00
CA GLN A 153 21.98 -35.74 -8.45
C GLN A 153 23.04 -34.63 -8.38
N ASP A 154 23.06 -33.73 -9.34
CA ASP A 154 23.99 -32.59 -9.33
C ASP A 154 23.63 -31.59 -8.22
N VAL A 155 22.34 -31.40 -7.93
CA VAL A 155 21.87 -30.59 -6.80
C VAL A 155 22.19 -31.24 -5.46
N GLU A 156 22.01 -32.55 -5.31
CA GLU A 156 22.44 -33.30 -4.11
C GLU A 156 23.97 -33.22 -3.91
N ARG A 157 24.75 -33.30 -4.99
CA ARG A 157 26.22 -33.16 -4.94
C ARG A 157 26.65 -31.76 -4.53
N LEU A 158 25.95 -30.73 -5.00
CA LEU A 158 26.19 -29.33 -4.65
C LEU A 158 25.83 -29.03 -3.19
N ALA A 159 24.79 -29.67 -2.65
CA ALA A 159 24.38 -29.51 -1.24
C ALA A 159 25.41 -30.04 -0.22
N LEU A 160 26.36 -30.89 -0.65
CA LEU A 160 27.41 -31.47 0.20
C LEU A 160 28.67 -30.59 0.32
N HIS A 161 28.79 -29.50 -0.44
CA HIS A 161 29.94 -28.60 -0.36
C HIS A 161 29.71 -27.45 0.65
N GLU A 162 30.61 -27.33 1.63
CA GLU A 162 30.45 -26.57 2.89
C GLU A 162 30.42 -25.03 2.80
N ASP A 163 30.56 -24.41 1.62
CA ASP A 163 30.59 -22.93 1.51
C ASP A 163 29.21 -22.27 1.29
N TRP A 164 28.10 -22.98 1.55
CA TRP A 164 26.75 -22.54 1.16
C TRP A 164 25.94 -21.78 2.23
N SER A 165 26.61 -21.01 3.10
CA SER A 165 25.96 -20.39 4.29
C SER A 165 24.95 -19.27 4.03
N THR A 166 24.71 -18.86 2.77
CA THR A 166 23.74 -17.79 2.42
C THR A 166 22.38 -18.27 1.93
N GLN A 167 22.12 -19.57 1.86
CA GLN A 167 20.92 -20.09 1.19
C GLN A 167 20.18 -21.19 1.96
N ALA A 168 20.02 -21.04 3.28
CA ALA A 168 19.17 -21.93 4.09
C ALA A 168 17.74 -22.08 3.51
N TRP A 169 17.22 -21.03 2.87
CA TRP A 169 15.94 -21.06 2.17
C TRP A 169 15.97 -21.91 0.89
N LEU A 170 17.08 -21.88 0.13
CA LEU A 170 17.24 -22.70 -1.08
C LEU A 170 17.37 -24.17 -0.71
N ARG A 171 18.12 -24.47 0.37
CA ARG A 171 18.22 -25.82 0.93
C ARG A 171 16.85 -26.38 1.28
N ASN A 172 16.04 -25.65 2.06
CA ASN A 172 14.70 -26.10 2.41
C ASN A 172 13.79 -26.27 1.18
N ALA A 173 13.90 -25.38 0.20
CA ALA A 173 13.13 -25.47 -1.04
C ALA A 173 13.50 -26.71 -1.87
N ILE A 174 14.80 -27.00 -1.97
CA ILE A 174 15.32 -28.19 -2.65
C ILE A 174 14.88 -29.45 -1.92
N GLU A 175 15.14 -29.56 -0.61
CA GLU A 175 14.78 -30.74 0.20
C GLU A 175 13.27 -31.02 0.11
N THR A 176 12.43 -29.98 0.20
CA THR A 176 10.97 -30.12 0.07
C THR A 176 10.55 -30.62 -1.31
N GLN A 177 11.19 -30.13 -2.38
CA GLN A 177 10.89 -30.55 -3.74
C GLN A 177 11.34 -31.99 -4.00
N VAL A 178 12.54 -32.37 -3.54
CA VAL A 178 13.06 -33.75 -3.65
C VAL A 178 12.13 -34.73 -2.93
N HIS A 179 11.69 -34.40 -1.71
CA HIS A 179 10.72 -35.23 -0.97
C HIS A 179 9.38 -35.37 -1.71
N ARG A 180 8.82 -34.27 -2.24
CA ARG A 180 7.57 -34.32 -3.02
C ARG A 180 7.72 -35.16 -4.29
N THR A 181 8.84 -35.05 -5.00
CA THR A 181 9.08 -35.82 -6.22
C THR A 181 9.31 -37.31 -5.93
N ARG A 182 10.04 -37.65 -4.86
CA ARG A 182 10.18 -39.06 -4.41
C ARG A 182 8.82 -39.67 -4.05
N HIS A 183 8.01 -38.94 -3.30
CA HIS A 183 6.65 -39.36 -2.97
C HIS A 183 5.77 -39.55 -4.21
N GLN A 184 5.87 -38.65 -5.20
CA GLN A 184 5.13 -38.76 -6.48
C GLN A 184 5.59 -39.93 -7.35
N LEU A 185 6.88 -40.28 -7.31
CA LEU A 185 7.46 -41.39 -8.05
C LEU A 185 7.36 -42.73 -7.29
N GLY A 186 6.81 -42.74 -6.07
CA GLY A 186 6.71 -43.94 -5.23
C GLY A 186 8.06 -44.47 -4.74
N LEU A 187 9.08 -43.60 -4.65
CA LEU A 187 10.46 -43.93 -4.29
C LEU A 187 10.76 -43.71 -2.79
N ASP A 188 9.74 -43.57 -1.95
CA ASP A 188 9.92 -43.42 -0.50
C ASP A 188 10.20 -44.78 0.17
N GLU A 189 11.47 -45.09 0.38
CA GLU A 189 11.94 -46.19 1.25
C GLU A 189 11.92 -45.77 2.74
N SER A 190 10.76 -45.41 3.28
CA SER A 190 10.63 -45.14 4.73
C SER A 190 9.44 -45.82 5.42
N MET A 191 8.93 -46.90 4.82
CA MET A 191 8.03 -47.86 5.47
C MET A 191 8.51 -49.31 5.28
N ALA A 192 9.77 -49.59 5.62
CA ALA A 192 10.28 -50.93 5.88
C ALA A 192 11.27 -50.89 7.06
#